data_AF-Q581T4-F1
#
_entry.id   AF-Q581T4-F1
#
_cell.length_a   1.000
_cell.length_b   1.000
_cell.length_c   1.000
_cell.angle_alpha   90.00
_cell.angle_beta   90.00
_cell.angle_gamma   90.00
#
_symmetry.space_group_name_H-M   'P 1'
#
loop_
_entity.id
_entity.type
_entity.pdbx_description
1 polymer ?
#
loop_
_entity_poly.entity_id
_entity_poly.type
_entity_poly.pdbx_seq_one_letter_code
_entity_poly.pdbx_strand_id
1 'polypeptide(L)'
;MRHFGPSIAHFPLSANQLRFKASHIRIANRKRVEMFVAKRFHLPTRLATAAPDIAAEWHDELNPMHMYPAIIGIGHVQPVWWKCAICSHSYQMSVEKRVVRGGGCPQCVVNGKRAVADGALEGEMDSQLRPKRPVMFNMRTKY
;
A
#
# COMPACT_ATOMS: atom_id res chain seq x y z
N MET A 1 36.45 -27.41 9.28
CA MET A 1 36.43 -26.27 8.33
C MET A 1 35.66 -25.13 9.00
N ARG A 2 36.30 -24.03 9.40
CA ARG A 2 35.62 -22.88 10.03
C ARG A 2 35.27 -21.88 8.92
N HIS A 3 33.99 -21.77 8.58
CA HIS A 3 33.50 -20.74 7.65
C HIS A 3 33.49 -19.38 8.36
N PHE A 4 34.38 -18.47 7.96
CA PHE A 4 34.26 -17.06 8.28
C PHE A 4 33.20 -16.45 7.34
N GLY A 5 32.02 -16.15 7.87
CA GLY A 5 31.02 -15.35 7.15
C GLY A 5 31.46 -13.87 7.07
N PRO A 6 31.10 -13.13 6.01
CA PRO A 6 31.52 -11.75 5.85
C PRO A 6 30.88 -10.85 6.91
N SER A 7 31.71 -10.10 7.63
CA SER A 7 31.27 -9.05 8.56
C SER A 7 30.67 -7.89 7.77
N ILE A 8 29.34 -7.78 7.76
CA ILE A 8 28.64 -6.62 7.18
C ILE A 8 28.91 -5.41 8.09
N ALA A 9 29.77 -4.50 7.64
CA ALA A 9 30.01 -3.23 8.31
C ALA A 9 28.76 -2.33 8.15
N HIS A 10 28.01 -2.14 9.23
CA HIS A 10 26.94 -1.16 9.29
C HIS A 10 27.55 0.24 9.47
N PHE A 11 27.69 1.00 8.39
CA PHE A 11 28.05 2.41 8.48
C PHE A 11 26.88 3.23 9.05
N PRO A 12 27.09 4.04 10.11
CA PRO A 12 26.04 4.89 10.64
C PRO A 12 25.63 5.94 9.59
N LEU A 13 24.31 6.10 9.42
CA LEU A 13 23.74 7.05 8.46
C LEU A 13 24.11 8.49 8.85
N SER A 14 24.40 9.33 7.86
CA SER A 14 24.67 10.75 8.11
C SER A 14 23.46 11.46 8.72
N ALA A 15 23.68 12.56 9.44
CA ALA A 15 22.59 13.35 10.03
C ALA A 15 21.55 13.81 8.99
N ASN A 16 21.98 14.10 7.75
CA ASN A 16 21.09 14.40 6.64
C ASN A 16 20.24 13.19 6.24
N GLN A 17 20.86 12.01 6.11
CA GLN A 17 20.15 10.78 5.80
C GLN A 17 19.14 10.39 6.89
N LEU A 18 19.46 10.63 8.17
CA LEU A 18 18.52 10.49 9.29
C LEU A 18 17.34 11.47 9.19
N ARG A 19 17.58 12.74 8.84
CA ARG A 19 16.53 13.75 8.64
C ARG A 19 15.61 13.39 7.47
N PHE A 20 16.17 12.93 6.35
CA PHE A 20 15.39 12.43 5.21
C PHE A 20 14.54 11.22 5.60
N LYS A 21 15.09 10.25 6.33
CA LYS A 21 14.32 9.12 6.85
C LYS A 21 13.21 9.57 7.82
N ALA A 22 13.48 10.54 8.68
CA ALA A 22 12.48 11.05 9.63
C ALA A 22 11.35 11.83 8.95
N SER A 23 11.64 12.68 7.95
CA SER A 23 10.61 13.39 7.19
C SER A 23 9.72 12.42 6.43
N HIS A 24 10.33 11.38 5.88
CA HIS A 24 9.65 10.33 5.15
C HIS A 24 8.66 9.52 5.98
N ILE A 25 9.09 9.05 7.16
CA ILE A 25 8.23 8.34 8.12
C ILE A 25 7.02 9.22 8.51
N ARG A 26 7.23 10.53 8.69
CA ARG A 26 6.12 11.47 8.98
C ARG A 26 5.12 11.58 7.82
N ILE A 27 5.58 11.60 6.58
CA ILE A 27 4.71 11.65 5.40
C ILE A 27 3.88 10.36 5.28
N ALA A 28 4.50 9.19 5.42
CA ALA A 28 3.81 7.91 5.41
C ALA A 28 2.77 7.82 6.55
N ASN A 29 3.13 8.25 7.77
CA ASN A 29 2.22 8.30 8.91
C ASN A 29 1.05 9.26 8.67
N ARG A 30 1.30 10.45 8.11
CA ARG A 30 0.26 11.41 7.73
C ARG A 30 -0.74 10.79 6.76
N LYS A 31 -0.28 10.21 5.65
CA LYS A 31 -1.14 9.56 4.65
C LYS A 31 -2.01 8.45 5.27
N ARG A 32 -1.44 7.63 6.17
CA ARG A 32 -2.20 6.57 6.84
C ARG A 32 -3.23 7.11 7.82
N VAL A 33 -2.92 8.16 8.58
CA VAL A 33 -3.89 8.83 9.47
C VAL A 33 -5.00 9.45 8.64
N GLU A 34 -4.68 10.14 7.54
CA GLU A 34 -5.66 10.68 6.59
C GLU A 34 -6.58 9.58 6.05
N MET A 35 -6.03 8.43 5.63
CA MET A 35 -6.84 7.29 5.20
C MET A 35 -7.73 6.71 6.31
N PHE A 36 -7.24 6.67 7.56
CA PHE A 36 -8.04 6.19 8.70
C PHE A 36 -9.19 7.15 9.04
N VAL A 37 -8.89 8.46 9.09
CA VAL A 37 -9.88 9.53 9.27
C VAL A 37 -10.90 9.46 8.13
N ALA A 38 -10.46 9.26 6.89
CA ALA A 38 -11.37 9.14 5.75
C ALA A 38 -12.34 7.95 5.88
N LYS A 39 -11.85 6.79 6.34
CA LYS A 39 -12.71 5.64 6.64
C LYS A 39 -13.71 5.93 7.77
N ARG A 40 -13.32 6.70 8.79
CA ARG A 40 -14.17 7.02 9.96
C ARG A 40 -15.22 8.09 9.68
N PHE A 41 -14.90 9.06 8.83
CA PHE A 41 -15.73 10.23 8.57
C PHE A 41 -16.33 10.23 7.15
N HIS A 42 -16.26 9.11 6.42
CA HIS A 42 -16.74 8.99 5.04
C HIS A 42 -16.16 10.06 4.08
N LEU A 43 -14.96 10.59 4.34
CA LEU A 43 -14.23 11.42 3.35
C LEU A 43 -13.96 10.56 2.11
N PRO A 44 -13.80 11.13 0.91
CA PRO A 44 -13.84 10.37 -0.35
C PRO A 44 -12.89 9.18 -0.34
N THR A 45 -13.42 8.02 0.06
CA THR A 45 -12.72 6.75 0.12
C THR A 45 -12.59 6.13 -1.26
N ARG A 46 -12.91 6.89 -2.32
CA ARG A 46 -12.99 6.38 -3.68
C ARG A 46 -11.59 6.03 -4.17
N LEU A 47 -11.48 4.91 -4.88
CA LEU A 47 -10.22 4.34 -5.33
C LEU A 47 -9.42 5.36 -6.15
N ALA A 48 -10.08 6.07 -7.07
CA ALA A 48 -9.45 7.10 -7.90
C ALA A 48 -8.83 8.25 -7.09
N THR A 49 -9.44 8.63 -5.96
CA THR A 49 -8.95 9.72 -5.11
C THR A 49 -7.88 9.25 -4.13
N ALA A 50 -8.06 8.05 -3.56
CA ALA A 50 -7.20 7.54 -2.50
C ALA A 50 -5.92 6.87 -3.02
N ALA A 51 -5.96 6.24 -4.20
CA ALA A 51 -4.82 5.54 -4.79
C ALA A 51 -4.85 5.62 -6.33
N PRO A 52 -4.49 6.78 -6.92
CA PRO A 52 -4.55 6.99 -8.36
C PRO A 52 -3.70 6.00 -9.16
N ASP A 53 -2.50 5.66 -8.67
CA ASP A 53 -1.60 4.71 -9.32
C ASP A 53 -2.23 3.30 -9.41
N ILE A 54 -2.94 2.88 -8.36
CA ILE A 54 -3.64 1.60 -8.33
C ILE A 54 -4.91 1.68 -9.18
N ALA A 55 -5.61 2.81 -9.15
CA ALA A 55 -6.79 3.03 -9.99
C ALA A 55 -6.48 2.89 -11.48
N ALA A 56 -5.26 3.23 -11.91
CA ALA A 56 -4.80 3.03 -13.29
C ALA A 56 -4.64 1.55 -13.70
N GLU A 57 -4.53 0.62 -12.74
CA GLU A 57 -4.52 -0.83 -13.01
C GLU A 57 -5.93 -1.43 -13.15
N TRP A 58 -6.98 -0.62 -13.17
CA TRP A 58 -8.35 -1.11 -13.31
C TRP A 58 -8.56 -1.75 -14.69
N HIS A 59 -9.28 -2.88 -14.73
CA HIS A 59 -9.61 -3.55 -16.00
C HIS A 59 -11.05 -3.22 -16.42
N ASP A 60 -11.24 -2.15 -17.20
CA ASP A 60 -12.58 -1.66 -17.59
C ASP A 60 -13.43 -2.71 -18.32
N GLU A 61 -12.83 -3.51 -19.21
CA GLU A 61 -13.57 -4.50 -20.02
C GLU A 61 -14.06 -5.71 -19.23
N LEU A 62 -13.36 -6.12 -18.17
CA LEU A 62 -13.70 -7.33 -17.40
C LEU A 62 -14.54 -7.01 -16.17
N ASN A 63 -14.60 -5.75 -15.76
CA ASN A 63 -15.47 -5.31 -14.69
C ASN A 63 -16.82 -4.85 -15.26
N PRO A 64 -17.92 -5.04 -14.50
CA PRO A 64 -19.20 -4.49 -14.89
C PRO A 64 -19.12 -2.97 -15.10
N MET A 65 -19.81 -2.43 -16.11
CA MET A 65 -19.73 -0.99 -16.44
C MET A 65 -20.12 -0.04 -15.28
N HIS A 66 -20.95 -0.50 -14.35
CA HIS A 66 -21.36 0.27 -13.16
C HIS A 66 -20.29 0.27 -12.05
N MET A 67 -19.19 -0.47 -12.23
CA MET A 67 -18.07 -0.59 -11.30
C MET A 67 -16.83 0.07 -11.90
N TYR A 68 -16.48 1.26 -11.39
CA TYR A 68 -15.28 1.97 -11.81
C TYR A 68 -14.59 2.69 -10.63
N PRO A 69 -13.29 3.03 -10.76
CA PRO A 69 -12.49 3.54 -9.65
C PRO A 69 -13.02 4.82 -8.99
N ALA A 70 -13.80 5.63 -9.72
CA ALA A 70 -14.41 6.84 -9.21
C ALA A 70 -15.77 6.62 -8.52
N ILE A 71 -16.30 5.40 -8.44
CA ILE A 71 -17.43 5.04 -7.54
C ILE A 71 -16.94 4.15 -6.40
N ILE A 72 -16.07 3.20 -6.70
CA ILE A 72 -15.71 2.13 -5.77
C ILE A 72 -14.78 2.66 -4.69
N GLY A 73 -15.11 2.35 -3.43
CA GLY A 73 -14.29 2.70 -2.28
C GLY A 73 -13.11 1.76 -2.02
N ILE A 74 -12.06 2.23 -1.37
CA ILE A 74 -10.88 1.45 -0.94
C ILE A 74 -11.23 0.29 0.01
N GLY A 75 -12.40 0.34 0.65
CA GLY A 75 -12.93 -0.73 1.50
C GLY A 75 -13.72 -1.81 0.76
N HIS A 76 -13.82 -1.74 -0.58
CA HIS A 76 -14.59 -2.71 -1.35
C HIS A 76 -13.97 -4.11 -1.28
N VAL A 77 -14.72 -5.05 -0.70
CA VAL A 77 -14.26 -6.41 -0.38
C VAL A 77 -14.54 -7.42 -1.48
N GLN A 78 -15.45 -7.15 -2.42
CA GLN A 78 -15.73 -8.07 -3.52
C GLN A 78 -14.59 -8.07 -4.54
N PRO A 79 -14.27 -9.22 -5.14
CA PRO A 79 -13.20 -9.33 -6.13
C PRO A 79 -13.55 -8.51 -7.38
N VAL A 80 -12.59 -7.73 -7.84
CA VAL A 80 -12.65 -6.96 -9.09
C VAL A 80 -11.44 -7.31 -9.94
N TRP A 81 -11.54 -7.10 -11.25
CA TRP A 81 -10.48 -7.36 -12.19
C TRP A 81 -9.48 -6.21 -12.25
N TRP A 82 -8.22 -6.57 -12.22
CA TRP A 82 -7.08 -5.67 -12.37
C TRP A 82 -6.24 -6.12 -13.55
N LYS A 83 -5.64 -5.17 -14.25
CA LYS A 83 -4.63 -5.40 -15.28
C LYS A 83 -3.29 -4.88 -14.75
N CYS A 84 -2.35 -5.80 -14.53
CA CYS A 84 -1.05 -5.40 -14.01
C CYS A 84 -0.30 -4.52 -15.01
N ALA A 85 0.15 -3.33 -14.60
CA ALA A 85 0.90 -2.43 -15.47
C ALA A 85 2.26 -3.01 -15.95
N ILE A 86 2.84 -3.97 -15.24
CA ILE A 86 4.19 -4.51 -15.51
C ILE A 86 4.16 -5.68 -16.49
N CYS A 87 3.26 -6.63 -16.25
CA CYS A 87 3.19 -7.88 -17.00
C CYS A 87 1.92 -8.02 -17.84
N SER A 88 1.04 -7.02 -17.80
CA SER A 88 -0.26 -7.01 -18.48
C SER A 88 -1.19 -8.19 -18.11
N HIS A 89 -0.85 -8.95 -17.06
CA HIS A 89 -1.67 -10.06 -16.58
C HIS A 89 -2.94 -9.54 -15.92
N SER A 90 -4.08 -10.09 -16.32
CA SER A 90 -5.38 -9.82 -15.72
C SER A 90 -5.62 -10.77 -14.54
N TYR A 91 -6.00 -10.22 -13.37
CA TYR A 91 -6.23 -11.02 -12.16
C TYR A 91 -7.33 -10.42 -11.29
N GLN A 92 -7.96 -11.28 -10.49
CA GLN A 92 -9.00 -10.87 -9.55
C GLN A 92 -8.44 -10.60 -8.15
N MET A 93 -8.82 -9.47 -7.58
CA MET A 93 -8.53 -9.12 -6.19
C MET A 93 -9.51 -8.08 -5.68
N SER A 94 -9.88 -8.12 -4.40
CA SER A 94 -10.68 -7.03 -3.80
C SER A 94 -9.87 -5.73 -3.71
N VAL A 95 -10.52 -4.58 -3.82
CA VAL A 95 -9.87 -3.27 -3.62
C VAL A 95 -9.26 -3.14 -2.23
N GLU A 96 -9.93 -3.64 -1.18
CA GLU A 96 -9.37 -3.63 0.19
C GLU A 96 -8.02 -4.36 0.24
N LYS A 97 -7.96 -5.57 -0.32
CA LYS A 97 -6.71 -6.35 -0.37
C LYS A 97 -5.63 -5.67 -1.21
N ARG A 98 -5.98 -5.09 -2.36
CA ARG A 98 -5.03 -4.39 -3.24
C ARG A 98 -4.46 -3.13 -2.57
N VAL A 99 -5.33 -2.24 -2.08
CA VAL A 99 -4.96 -0.91 -1.57
C VAL A 99 -4.57 -0.93 -0.09
N VAL A 100 -5.43 -1.48 0.78
CA VAL A 100 -5.24 -1.41 2.24
C VAL A 100 -4.25 -2.45 2.74
N ARG A 101 -4.28 -3.66 2.16
CA ARG A 101 -3.37 -4.76 2.57
C ARG A 101 -2.08 -4.80 1.76
N GLY A 102 -1.96 -4.01 0.69
CA GLY A 102 -0.78 -3.96 -0.18
C GLY A 102 -0.60 -5.21 -1.05
N GLY A 103 -1.71 -5.83 -1.49
CA GLY A 103 -1.69 -6.96 -2.42
C GLY A 103 -1.14 -6.57 -3.79
N GLY A 104 -0.46 -7.51 -4.46
CA GLY A 104 0.19 -7.33 -5.76
C GLY A 104 -0.37 -8.26 -6.85
N CYS A 105 0.13 -8.13 -8.07
CA CYS A 105 -0.17 -9.09 -9.14
C CYS A 105 0.46 -10.47 -8.79
N PRO A 106 -0.31 -11.57 -8.80
CA PRO A 106 0.21 -12.89 -8.41
C PRO A 106 1.33 -13.39 -9.33
N GLN A 107 1.25 -13.13 -10.63
CA GLN A 107 2.32 -13.47 -11.59
C GLN A 107 3.61 -12.71 -11.32
N CYS A 108 3.50 -11.43 -10.95
CA CYS A 108 4.64 -10.60 -10.57
C CYS A 108 5.33 -11.13 -9.30
N VAL A 109 4.54 -11.54 -8.31
CA VAL A 109 5.05 -12.15 -7.07
C VAL A 109 5.80 -13.44 -7.37
N VAL A 110 5.26 -14.31 -8.23
CA VAL A 110 5.89 -15.57 -8.63
C VAL A 110 7.17 -15.34 -9.42
N ASN A 111 7.16 -14.41 -10.37
CA ASN A 111 8.32 -14.11 -11.23
C ASN A 111 9.40 -13.26 -10.55
N GLY A 112 9.24 -12.88 -9.28
CA GLY A 112 10.14 -11.97 -8.57
C GLY A 112 10.13 -10.53 -9.11
N LYS A 113 9.24 -10.21 -10.06
CA LYS A 113 9.05 -8.86 -10.60
C LYS A 113 8.20 -8.07 -9.63
N ARG A 114 8.82 -7.31 -8.74
CA ARG A 114 8.08 -6.32 -7.94
C ARG A 114 7.76 -5.12 -8.82
N ALA A 115 6.58 -4.54 -8.62
CA ALA A 115 6.37 -3.16 -9.04
C ALA A 115 7.44 -2.33 -8.33
N VAL A 116 8.35 -1.75 -9.11
CA VAL A 116 9.05 -0.56 -8.65
C VAL A 116 7.94 0.45 -8.56
N ALA A 117 7.39 0.60 -7.36
CA ALA A 117 6.42 1.65 -7.12
C ALA A 117 7.22 2.93 -7.29
N ASP A 118 7.01 3.63 -8.41
CA ASP A 118 7.60 4.94 -8.70
C ASP A 118 7.18 6.03 -7.68
N GLY A 119 6.53 5.63 -6.57
CA GLY A 119 6.26 6.42 -5.37
C GLY A 119 6.37 5.66 -4.04
N ALA A 120 6.98 4.45 -4.00
CA ALA A 120 7.24 3.75 -2.74
C ALA A 120 8.37 4.44 -1.97
N LEU A 121 7.94 5.26 -1.03
CA LEU A 121 8.76 5.76 0.05
C LEU A 121 9.48 4.56 0.71
N GLU A 122 10.83 4.48 0.66
CA GLU A 122 11.69 3.45 1.32
C GLU A 122 11.21 2.99 2.72
N GLY A 123 10.56 3.88 3.49
CA GLY A 123 10.00 3.56 4.80
C GLY A 123 8.85 2.54 4.78
N GLU A 124 8.18 2.33 3.65
CA GLU A 124 7.11 1.34 3.47
C GLU A 124 7.64 -0.10 3.30
N MET A 125 8.91 -0.28 2.91
CA MET A 125 9.54 -1.60 2.69
C MET A 125 10.22 -2.16 3.95
N ASP A 126 10.62 -1.30 4.88
CA ASP A 126 11.21 -1.72 6.16
C ASP A 126 10.12 -2.08 7.17
N SER A 127 10.00 -3.38 7.47
CA SER A 127 9.04 -3.90 8.45
C SER A 127 9.17 -3.27 9.84
N GLN A 128 10.36 -2.79 10.22
CA GLN A 128 10.63 -2.10 11.48
C GLN A 128 10.07 -0.68 11.50
N LEU A 129 9.99 -0.04 10.34
CA LEU A 129 9.44 1.30 10.17
C LEU A 129 7.93 1.30 9.94
N ARG A 130 7.32 0.12 9.77
CA ARG A 130 5.87 -0.02 9.70
C ARG A 130 5.28 0.33 11.07
N PRO A 131 4.51 1.43 11.23
CA PRO A 131 3.83 1.72 12.48
C PRO A 131 2.93 0.54 12.85
N LYS A 132 3.11 0.04 14.09
CA LYS A 132 2.23 -0.97 14.67
C LYS A 132 0.79 -0.43 14.60
N ARG A 133 -0.16 -1.28 14.19
CA ARG A 133 -1.59 -0.92 14.17
C ARG A 133 -1.90 -0.23 15.51
N PRO A 134 -2.49 0.99 15.52
CA PRO A 134 -2.84 1.62 16.77
C PRO A 134 -3.67 0.62 17.57
N VAL A 135 -3.31 0.39 18.83
CA VAL A 135 -4.18 -0.38 19.74
C VAL A 135 -5.48 0.40 19.75
N MET A 136 -6.53 -0.19 19.19
CA MET A 136 -7.86 0.40 19.24
C MET A 136 -8.21 0.51 20.71
N PHE A 137 -8.14 1.70 21.30
CA PHE A 137 -8.85 1.94 22.55
C PHE A 137 -10.31 1.62 22.25
N ASN A 138 -10.82 0.62 22.97
CA ASN A 138 -12.19 0.14 22.84
C ASN A 138 -13.11 1.24 23.38
N MET A 139 -13.34 2.28 22.57
CA MET A 139 -14.16 3.42 22.95
C MET A 139 -15.62 3.00 22.75
N ARG A 140 -16.11 2.26 23.74
CA ARG A 140 -17.52 1.95 23.96
C ARG A 140 -18.23 3.23 24.38
N THR A 141 -18.52 4.12 23.43
CA THR A 141 -19.57 5.14 23.55
C THR A 141 -20.84 4.45 23.07
N LYS A 142 -21.80 3.98 23.87
CA LYS A 142 -22.64 4.72 24.84
C LYS A 142 -22.92 6.12 24.30
N TYR A 143 -23.80 6.22 23.29
CA TYR A 143 -25.09 6.90 23.30
C TYR A 143 -25.94 6.33 22.17
#